data_AF-A0A182T5C8-F1
#
_entry.id   AF-A0A182T5C8-F1
#
_cell.length_a   1.000
_cell.length_b   1.000
_cell.length_c   1.000
_cell.angle_alpha   90.00
_cell.angle_beta   90.00
_cell.angle_gamma   90.00
#
_symmetry.space_group_name_H-M   'P 1'
#
loop_
_entity.id
_entity.type
_entity.pdbx_description
1 polymer ?
#
loop_
_entity_poly.entity_id
_entity_poly.type
_entity_poly.pdbx_seq_one_letter_code
_entity_poly.pdbx_strand_id
1 'polypeptide(L)'
;LPTESFAGRPFGLNIALNYRDGRGNQFSEAVFNETVQITEVDEGLDGETFFLYVFLAAIVILLLVLGQQFLGSYGKRKRPTAARKVVETGTASTKDVDYEWIPQQTLKQLQNSPKGAPKSSPKQSPRQRKAKAGVQ
;
A
#
# COMPACT_ATOMS: atom_id res chain seq x y z
N LEU A 1 15.10 -35.28 3.59
CA LEU A 1 13.64 -35.34 3.75
C LEU A 1 13.23 -36.81 3.61
N PRO A 2 12.57 -37.41 4.61
CA PRO A 2 11.97 -38.73 4.45
C PRO A 2 10.95 -38.69 3.29
N THR A 3 10.78 -39.80 2.57
CA THR A 3 9.85 -39.88 1.44
C THR A 3 8.43 -40.19 1.93
N GLU A 4 7.44 -39.36 1.55
CA GLU A 4 6.01 -39.50 1.88
C GLU A 4 5.42 -40.89 1.58
N SER A 5 6.09 -41.70 0.76
CA SER A 5 5.74 -43.09 0.46
C SER A 5 5.60 -44.00 1.69
N PHE A 6 6.11 -43.58 2.86
CA PHE A 6 6.03 -44.34 4.10
C PHE A 6 4.96 -43.85 5.07
N ALA A 7 4.37 -42.68 4.87
CA ALA A 7 3.33 -42.16 5.75
C ALA A 7 2.03 -42.98 5.59
N GLY A 8 1.42 -43.36 6.71
CA GLY A 8 0.08 -43.96 6.72
C GLY A 8 -0.03 -45.44 6.33
N ARG A 9 1.08 -46.10 5.95
CA ARG A 9 1.08 -47.54 5.64
C ARG A 9 1.62 -48.37 6.82
N PRO A 10 1.03 -49.54 7.13
CA PRO A 10 1.58 -50.44 8.14
C PRO A 10 2.84 -51.15 7.61
N PHE A 11 3.92 -51.11 8.38
CA PHE A 11 5.17 -51.83 8.14
C PHE A 11 5.30 -52.99 9.10
N GLY A 12 5.73 -54.16 8.62
CA GLY A 12 6.14 -55.24 9.52
C GLY A 12 7.44 -54.86 10.24
N LEU A 13 7.43 -54.92 11.56
CA LEU A 13 8.61 -54.74 12.41
C LEU A 13 8.91 -56.06 13.10
N ASN A 14 10.08 -56.63 12.80
CA ASN A 14 10.60 -57.81 13.46
C ASN A 14 11.84 -57.43 14.28
N ILE A 15 11.85 -57.76 15.57
CA ILE A 15 13.00 -57.57 16.45
C ILE A 15 13.46 -58.94 16.94
N ALA A 16 14.68 -59.33 16.55
CA ALA A 16 15.31 -60.55 17.01
C ALA A 16 16.46 -60.23 17.97
N LEU A 17 16.41 -60.78 19.17
CA LEU A 17 17.48 -60.72 20.15
C LEU A 17 18.46 -61.86 19.88
N ASN A 18 19.70 -61.49 19.60
CA ASN A 18 20.81 -62.42 19.51
C ASN A 18 21.66 -62.28 20.77
N TYR A 19 21.78 -63.36 21.55
CA TYR A 19 22.56 -63.35 22.79
C TYR A 19 23.38 -64.62 22.97
N ARG A 20 24.35 -64.55 23.88
CA ARG A 20 25.23 -65.65 24.22
C ARG A 20 25.12 -65.95 25.71
N ASP A 21 24.95 -67.21 26.06
CA ASP A 21 24.93 -67.62 27.47
C ASP A 21 26.36 -67.65 28.06
N GLY A 22 26.45 -67.83 29.38
CA GLY A 22 27.74 -67.96 30.08
C GLY A 22 28.57 -69.19 29.68
N ARG A 23 27.99 -70.14 28.94
CA ARG A 23 28.65 -71.34 28.40
C ARG A 23 29.12 -71.15 26.96
N GLY A 24 28.84 -69.98 26.38
CA GLY A 24 29.25 -69.63 25.04
C GLY A 24 28.31 -70.10 23.93
N ASN A 25 27.11 -70.60 24.24
CA ASN A 25 26.10 -70.97 23.26
C ASN A 25 25.38 -69.73 22.74
N GLN A 26 25.12 -69.68 21.43
CA GLN A 26 24.40 -68.58 20.79
C GLN A 26 22.92 -68.92 20.66
N PHE A 27 22.08 -67.93 20.98
CA PHE A 27 20.63 -68.02 20.87
C PHE A 27 20.10 -66.84 20.08
N SER A 28 19.01 -67.07 19.35
CA SER A 28 18.28 -66.04 18.61
C SER A 28 16.80 -66.20 18.89
N GLU A 29 16.16 -65.14 19.39
CA GLU A 29 14.74 -65.15 19.72
C GLU A 29 14.05 -63.92 19.12
N ALA A 30 12.96 -64.14 18.39
CA ALA A 30 12.13 -63.06 17.86
C ALA A 30 11.19 -62.54 18.97
N VAL A 31 11.55 -61.41 19.58
CA VAL A 31 10.79 -60.82 20.69
C VAL A 31 9.69 -59.87 20.25
N PHE A 32 9.71 -59.43 18.98
CA PHE A 32 8.68 -58.58 18.42
C PHE A 32 8.45 -58.95 16.95
N ASN A 33 7.18 -59.03 16.53
CA ASN A 33 6.81 -59.32 15.14
C ASN A 33 5.40 -58.77 14.84
N GLU A 34 5.25 -57.46 14.96
CA GLU A 34 3.97 -56.78 14.75
C GLU A 34 4.10 -55.71 13.66
N THR A 35 2.95 -55.17 13.24
CA THR A 35 2.93 -54.05 12.31
C THR A 35 2.99 -52.73 13.06
N VAL A 36 3.85 -51.83 12.59
CA VAL A 36 3.97 -50.45 13.08
C VAL A 36 3.57 -49.47 11.99
N GLN A 37 2.95 -48.37 12.37
CA GLN A 37 2.58 -47.31 11.45
C GLN A 37 3.50 -46.11 11.68
N ILE A 38 4.07 -45.59 10.60
CA ILE A 38 4.84 -44.35 10.63
C ILE A 38 3.85 -43.23 10.39
N THR A 39 3.59 -42.43 11.43
CA THR A 39 2.83 -41.19 11.33
C THR A 39 3.83 -40.05 11.35
N GLU A 40 3.92 -39.33 10.24
CA GLU A 40 4.55 -38.02 10.25
C GLU A 40 3.61 -37.10 11.04
N VAL A 41 4.13 -36.45 12.08
CA VAL A 41 3.41 -35.32 12.67
C VAL A 41 3.51 -34.23 11.62
N ASP A 42 2.38 -33.76 11.09
CA ASP A 42 2.33 -32.61 10.21
C ASP A 42 2.81 -31.37 11.01
N GLU A 43 4.12 -31.23 11.11
CA GLU A 43 4.79 -30.08 11.71
C GLU A 43 4.72 -28.94 10.70
N GLY A 44 3.60 -28.23 10.70
CA GLY A 44 3.50 -27.01 9.93
C GLY A 44 2.07 -26.56 9.75
N LEU A 45 1.63 -25.66 10.63
CA LEU A 45 0.55 -24.69 10.42
C LEU A 45 -0.55 -25.16 9.46
N ASP A 46 -1.69 -25.61 10.00
CA ASP A 46 -2.88 -25.97 9.23
C ASP A 46 -3.26 -24.86 8.24
N GLY A 47 -2.84 -25.06 6.98
CA GLY A 47 -2.95 -24.07 5.92
C GLY A 47 -4.40 -23.80 5.54
N GLU A 48 -5.29 -24.78 5.70
CA GLU A 48 -6.71 -24.65 5.42
C GLU A 48 -7.35 -23.66 6.40
N THR A 49 -7.12 -23.87 7.69
CA THR A 49 -7.63 -22.98 8.75
C THR A 49 -6.96 -21.61 8.72
N PHE A 50 -5.64 -21.56 8.48
CA PHE A 50 -4.91 -20.30 8.36
C PHE A 50 -5.42 -19.45 7.20
N PHE A 51 -5.57 -20.03 6.01
CA PHE A 51 -6.10 -19.33 4.84
C PHE A 51 -7.52 -18.85 5.08
N LEU A 52 -8.36 -19.67 5.72
CA LEU A 52 -9.73 -19.30 6.07
C LEU A 52 -9.79 -18.06 6.95
N TYR A 53 -8.91 -17.93 7.95
CA TYR A 53 -8.85 -16.73 8.78
C TYR A 53 -8.36 -15.48 8.03
N VAL A 54 -7.37 -15.63 7.15
CA VAL A 54 -6.90 -14.51 6.30
C VAL A 54 -8.01 -14.05 5.36
N PHE A 55 -8.72 -14.99 4.73
CA PHE A 55 -9.84 -14.70 3.84
C PHE A 55 -11.00 -14.03 4.59
N LEU A 56 -11.34 -14.53 5.79
CA LEU A 56 -12.35 -13.93 6.65
C LEU A 56 -11.99 -12.50 7.04
N ALA A 57 -10.73 -12.24 7.41
CA ALA A 57 -10.26 -10.89 7.73
C ALA A 57 -10.39 -9.94 6.53
N ALA A 58 -10.08 -10.41 5.32
CA ALA A 58 -10.28 -9.63 4.09
C ALA A 58 -11.75 -9.27 3.85
N ILE A 59 -12.68 -10.20 4.09
CA ILE A 59 -14.13 -9.95 4.02
C ILE A 59 -14.56 -8.88 5.04
N VAL A 60 -14.09 -8.97 6.29
CA VAL A 60 -14.42 -7.99 7.33
C VAL A 60 -13.94 -6.59 6.94
N ILE A 61 -12.70 -6.46 6.46
CA ILE A 61 -12.16 -5.18 5.97
C ILE A 61 -12.99 -4.66 4.79
N LEU A 62 -13.32 -5.53 3.84
CA LEU A 62 -14.15 -5.17 2.69
C LEU A 62 -15.52 -4.65 3.12
N LEU A 63 -16.21 -5.33 4.04
CA LEU A 63 -17.50 -4.89 4.58
C LEU A 63 -17.40 -3.54 5.30
N LEU A 64 -16.32 -3.30 6.06
CA LEU A 64 -16.09 -2.00 6.69
C LEU A 64 -15.90 -0.89 5.64
N VAL A 65 -15.12 -1.15 4.58
CA VAL A 65 -14.88 -0.19 3.50
C VAL A 65 -16.17 0.09 2.71
N LEU A 66 -16.94 -0.95 2.35
CA LEU A 66 -18.25 -0.77 1.72
C LEU A 66 -19.20 -0.02 2.65
N GLY A 67 -19.27 -0.39 3.93
CA GLY A 67 -20.05 0.32 4.93
C GLY A 67 -19.69 1.80 5.00
N GLN A 68 -18.40 2.13 5.09
CA GLN A 68 -17.93 3.52 5.05
C GLN A 68 -18.29 4.23 3.75
N GLN A 69 -18.18 3.56 2.60
CA GLN A 69 -18.56 4.14 1.30
C GLN A 69 -20.06 4.37 1.20
N PHE A 70 -20.89 3.43 1.67
CA PHE A 70 -22.34 3.58 1.67
C PHE A 70 -22.78 4.68 2.65
N LEU A 71 -22.39 4.63 3.93
CA LEU A 71 -22.73 5.66 4.92
C LEU A 71 -22.16 7.04 4.54
N GLY A 72 -20.92 7.07 4.02
CA GLY A 72 -20.25 8.28 3.55
C GLY A 72 -20.81 8.83 2.23
N SER A 73 -21.49 8.02 1.42
CA SER A 73 -22.15 8.45 0.19
C SER A 73 -23.52 9.09 0.46
N TYR A 74 -24.32 8.51 1.38
CA TYR A 74 -25.61 9.09 1.78
C TYR A 74 -25.48 10.34 2.66
N GLY A 75 -24.33 10.53 3.32
CA GLY A 75 -24.02 11.69 4.15
C GLY A 75 -23.48 12.93 3.43
N LYS A 76 -23.40 12.95 2.09
CA LYS A 76 -22.95 14.15 1.35
C LYS A 76 -24.03 15.25 1.32
N ARG A 77 -24.29 15.84 2.49
CA ARG A 77 -24.26 17.31 2.55
C ARG A 77 -22.88 17.72 2.10
N LYS A 78 -22.82 18.42 0.97
CA LYS A 78 -21.71 19.23 0.48
C LYS A 78 -20.50 19.20 1.44
N ARG A 79 -19.56 18.27 1.23
CA ARG A 79 -18.19 18.60 1.63
C ARG A 79 -17.90 19.89 0.87
N PRO A 80 -17.57 21.02 1.53
CA PRO A 80 -16.91 22.07 0.79
C PRO A 80 -15.73 21.34 0.17
N THR A 81 -15.62 21.38 -1.16
CA THR A 81 -14.38 21.09 -1.85
C THR A 81 -13.29 21.63 -0.94
N ALA A 82 -12.57 20.73 -0.26
CA ALA A 82 -11.46 21.11 0.61
C ALA A 82 -10.69 22.07 -0.25
N ALA A 83 -10.71 23.35 0.17
CA ALA A 83 -10.49 24.50 -0.69
C ALA A 83 -9.49 24.07 -1.74
N ARG A 84 -9.95 23.84 -2.98
CA ARG A 84 -9.03 23.82 -4.11
C ARG A 84 -8.39 25.17 -3.91
N LYS A 85 -7.18 25.19 -3.34
CA LYS A 85 -6.44 26.41 -3.07
C LYS A 85 -6.59 27.14 -4.38
N VAL A 86 -7.38 28.21 -4.38
CA VAL A 86 -7.51 29.03 -5.56
C VAL A 86 -6.10 29.52 -5.70
N VAL A 87 -5.35 28.86 -6.58
CA VAL A 87 -3.99 29.26 -6.88
C VAL A 87 -4.20 30.65 -7.40
N GLU A 88 -3.67 31.65 -6.70
CA GLU A 88 -3.74 33.03 -7.12
C GLU A 88 -2.98 33.13 -8.44
N THR A 89 -3.69 32.87 -9.53
CA THR A 89 -3.27 33.22 -10.87
C THR A 89 -3.34 34.73 -10.96
N GLY A 90 -2.34 35.39 -10.40
CA GLY A 90 -2.16 36.83 -10.53
C GLY A 90 -2.24 37.22 -12.00
N THR A 91 -3.07 38.22 -12.30
CA THR A 91 -3.21 38.90 -13.60
C THR A 91 -3.89 38.15 -14.77
N ALA A 92 -4.62 37.05 -14.54
CA ALA A 92 -5.40 36.41 -15.61
C ALA A 92 -6.77 37.09 -15.88
N SER A 93 -7.31 37.85 -14.93
CA SER A 93 -8.61 38.52 -15.06
C SER A 93 -8.45 39.96 -15.53
N THR A 94 -8.60 40.21 -16.82
CA THR A 94 -8.68 41.56 -17.41
C THR A 94 -9.94 42.35 -17.00
N LYS A 95 -10.86 41.74 -16.26
CA LYS A 95 -12.11 42.35 -15.80
C LYS A 95 -11.99 43.16 -14.50
N ASP A 96 -10.92 42.97 -13.71
CA ASP A 96 -10.73 43.65 -12.42
C ASP A 96 -9.75 44.83 -12.52
N VAL A 97 -9.56 45.39 -13.71
CA VAL A 97 -8.67 46.53 -13.93
C VAL A 97 -9.51 47.80 -14.06
N ASP A 98 -9.52 48.62 -13.00
CA ASP A 98 -10.20 49.92 -13.02
C ASP A 98 -9.36 50.96 -13.78
N TYR A 99 -9.97 51.60 -14.79
CA TYR A 99 -9.32 52.59 -15.65
C TYR A 99 -9.62 54.05 -15.23
N GLU A 100 -10.24 54.28 -14.08
CA GLU A 100 -10.69 55.61 -13.63
C GLU A 100 -9.55 56.61 -13.36
N TRP A 101 -8.35 56.12 -13.09
CA TRP A 101 -7.16 56.94 -12.83
C TRP A 101 -6.43 57.37 -14.12
N ILE A 102 -6.78 56.81 -15.27
CA ILE A 102 -6.15 57.13 -16.55
C ILE A 102 -6.88 58.32 -17.19
N PRO A 103 -6.17 59.38 -17.60
CA PRO A 103 -6.78 60.51 -18.28
C PRO A 103 -7.57 60.06 -19.51
N GLN A 104 -8.78 60.61 -19.70
CA GLN A 104 -9.69 60.21 -20.79
C GLN A 104 -9.05 60.35 -22.19
N GLN A 105 -8.08 61.24 -22.35
CA GLN A 105 -7.31 61.40 -23.58
C GLN A 105 -6.51 60.13 -23.93
N THR A 106 -5.89 59.50 -22.93
CA THR A 106 -5.09 58.27 -23.08
C THR A 106 -5.97 57.04 -23.31
N LEU A 107 -7.12 56.97 -22.62
CA LEU A 107 -8.13 55.93 -22.83
C LEU A 107 -8.64 55.88 -24.29
N LYS A 108 -8.93 57.05 -24.86
CA LYS A 108 -9.36 57.16 -26.26
C LYS A 108 -8.26 56.74 -27.25
N GLN A 109 -7.00 57.05 -26.96
CA GLN A 109 -5.87 56.60 -27.78
C GLN A 109 -5.70 55.06 -27.74
N LEU A 110 -5.90 54.44 -26.58
CA LEU A 110 -5.86 52.98 -26.43
C LEU A 110 -7.02 52.28 -27.17
N GLN A 111 -8.22 52.87 -27.14
CA GLN A 111 -9.40 52.32 -27.82
C GLN A 111 -9.35 52.50 -29.35
N ASN A 112 -8.71 53.57 -29.83
CA ASN A 112 -8.61 53.91 -31.25
C ASN A 112 -7.39 53.30 -31.95
N SER A 113 -6.49 52.62 -31.23
CA SER A 113 -5.40 51.87 -31.86
C SER A 113 -5.96 50.62 -32.57
N PRO A 114 -5.61 50.39 -33.85
CA PRO A 114 -6.04 49.18 -34.55
C PRO A 114 -5.53 47.94 -33.81
N LYS A 115 -6.44 46.99 -33.57
CA LYS A 115 -6.15 45.68 -32.97
C LYS A 115 -4.90 45.05 -33.59
N GLY A 116 -3.80 45.03 -32.83
CA GLY A 116 -2.63 44.20 -33.12
C GLY A 116 -1.32 44.97 -33.24
N ALA A 117 -0.69 45.30 -32.13
CA ALA A 117 0.76 45.38 -32.04
C ALA A 117 1.22 44.93 -30.64
N PRO A 118 2.18 44.00 -30.53
CA PRO A 118 2.56 43.37 -29.27
C PRO A 118 3.58 44.22 -28.47
N LYS A 119 3.54 44.03 -27.14
CA LYS A 119 4.65 44.16 -26.18
C LYS A 119 5.66 45.31 -26.42
N SER A 120 5.49 46.40 -25.69
CA SER A 120 6.63 47.23 -25.28
C SER A 120 6.50 47.56 -23.79
N SER A 121 6.84 46.59 -22.94
CA SER A 121 7.31 46.90 -21.60
C SER A 121 8.68 47.56 -21.76
N PRO A 122 8.90 48.81 -21.30
CA PRO A 122 10.24 49.36 -21.29
C PRO A 122 11.10 48.50 -20.36
N LYS A 123 12.16 47.94 -20.95
CA LYS A 123 13.25 47.29 -20.24
C LYS A 123 13.82 48.30 -19.23
N GLN A 124 13.60 48.08 -17.93
CA GLN A 124 14.36 48.76 -16.89
C GLN A 124 14.75 47.75 -15.80
N SER A 125 15.92 47.15 -15.98
CA SER A 125 16.81 46.82 -14.86
C SER A 125 17.67 48.07 -14.54
N PRO A 126 18.50 48.12 -13.49
CA PRO A 126 18.65 47.24 -12.33
C PRO A 126 18.62 48.03 -11.00
N ARG A 127 18.09 47.46 -9.91
CA ARG A 127 18.51 47.92 -8.57
C ARG A 127 18.79 46.73 -7.68
N GLN A 128 20.05 46.30 -7.71
CA GLN A 128 20.67 45.56 -6.62
C GLN A 128 20.43 46.33 -5.31
N ARG A 129 19.89 45.64 -4.30
CA ARG A 129 20.24 45.94 -2.91
C ARG A 129 20.19 44.68 -2.06
N LYS A 130 21.41 44.21 -1.81
CA LYS A 130 21.95 43.34 -0.75
C LYS A 130 20.98 42.71 0.26
N ALA A 131 21.23 41.43 0.49
CA ALA A 131 20.80 40.63 1.63
C ALA A 131 21.02 41.33 2.98
N LYS A 132 20.13 41.05 3.94
CA LYS A 132 20.45 41.14 5.36
C LYS A 132 19.87 39.94 6.09
N ALA A 133 20.77 39.14 6.66
CA ALA A 133 20.49 38.12 7.64
C ALA A 133 20.16 38.76 9.01
N GLY A 134 19.45 38.02 9.86
CA GLY A 134 19.65 38.07 11.31
C GLY A 134 18.46 38.48 12.18
N VAL A 135 18.10 37.53 13.05
CA VAL A 135 17.71 37.67 14.47
C VAL A 135 16.34 38.27 14.79
N GLN A 136 15.45 37.42 15.30
CA GLN A 136 15.08 37.35 16.72
C GLN A 136 14.46 35.98 17.03
#